data_AF-A0A9D8G698-F1
#
_entry.id   AF-A0A9D8G698-F1
#
_cell.length_a   1.000
_cell.length_b   1.000
_cell.length_c   1.000
_cell.angle_alpha   90.00
_cell.angle_beta   90.00
_cell.angle_gamma   90.00
#
_symmetry.space_group_name_H-M   'P 1'
#
loop_
_entity.id
_entity.type
_entity.pdbx_description
1 polymer ?
#
loop_
_entity_poly.entity_id
_entity_poly.type
_entity_poly.pdbx_seq_one_letter_code
_entity_poly.pdbx_strand_id
1 'polypeptide(L)'
;NYVGEEPQPGDVLVHYITPRPEDIADLMEGLLKSALRMFSSSMDAIVVASVLSFGFVFMHPFWDGNGRIHRFLIHYTLSKLKFSSDGIVFPVSAVMLREHREYDRILESFSYPLNLLIRDYQMNERSEMTVLQETSDYYKYIDFTLIAEYLYRCVEKTIHTDLDKELDFLSRYDKIKSTVKQLVDLPDRELDLLIRCIQQNQGLLSKRKRDAWFSMLSDKEIKLIEDAINNTST
;
A
#
# COMPACT_ATOMS: atom_id res chain seq x y z
N ASN A 1 -1.28 6.66 23.19
CA ASN A 1 -2.12 6.02 22.14
C ASN A 1 -2.18 4.52 22.41
N TYR A 2 -3.16 3.83 21.87
CA TYR A 2 -3.16 2.37 21.70
C TYR A 2 -3.91 2.07 20.41
N VAL A 3 -3.72 0.88 19.85
CA VAL A 3 -4.52 0.39 18.72
C VAL A 3 -5.54 -0.58 19.28
N GLY A 4 -6.81 -0.30 19.02
CA GLY A 4 -7.93 -1.07 19.52
C GLY A 4 -9.18 -0.79 18.71
N GLU A 5 -10.23 -1.54 19.01
CA GLU A 5 -11.57 -1.32 18.47
C GLU A 5 -12.59 -1.21 19.60
N GLU A 6 -13.72 -0.55 19.31
CA GLU A 6 -14.87 -0.46 20.20
C GLU A 6 -16.01 -1.31 19.60
N PRO A 7 -16.07 -2.62 19.89
CA PRO A 7 -17.04 -3.51 19.26
C PRO A 7 -18.48 -3.22 19.73
N GLN A 8 -18.65 -2.67 20.94
CA GLN A 8 -19.91 -2.15 21.47
C GLN A 8 -19.64 -0.84 22.22
N PRO A 9 -20.61 0.09 22.31
CA PRO A 9 -20.42 1.33 23.06
C PRO A 9 -19.98 1.06 24.51
N GLY A 10 -18.77 1.51 24.85
CA GLY A 10 -18.17 1.31 26.17
C GLY A 10 -17.29 0.05 26.33
N ASP A 11 -17.27 -0.86 25.35
CA ASP A 11 -16.34 -1.99 25.32
C ASP A 11 -15.07 -1.58 24.57
N VAL A 12 -13.90 -1.62 25.21
CA VAL A 12 -12.61 -1.34 24.56
C VAL A 12 -11.82 -2.62 24.41
N LEU A 13 -11.62 -3.07 23.17
CA LEU A 13 -10.73 -4.18 22.85
C LEU A 13 -9.37 -3.62 22.43
N VAL A 14 -8.35 -3.80 23.29
CA VAL A 14 -6.98 -3.38 23.00
C VAL A 14 -6.29 -4.47 22.18
N HIS A 15 -5.91 -4.15 20.94
CA HIS A 15 -5.13 -5.04 20.08
C HIS A 15 -3.63 -4.84 20.26
N TYR A 16 -3.19 -3.62 20.56
CA TYR A 16 -1.78 -3.30 20.71
C TYR A 16 -1.58 -2.05 21.57
N ILE A 17 -0.73 -2.17 22.58
CA ILE A 17 -0.31 -1.04 23.41
C ILE A 17 0.91 -0.39 22.75
N THR A 18 0.86 0.92 22.49
CA THR A 18 1.97 1.67 21.88
C THR A 18 2.94 2.17 22.96
N PRO A 19 4.12 2.73 22.60
CA PRO A 19 4.98 3.35 23.60
C PRO A 19 4.29 4.48 24.34
N ARG A 20 4.81 4.79 25.54
CA ARG A 20 4.34 5.94 26.31
C ARG A 20 4.66 7.24 25.56
N PRO A 21 3.79 8.26 25.62
CA PRO A 21 4.00 9.52 24.92
C PRO A 21 5.36 10.17 25.18
N GLU A 22 5.86 10.10 26.42
CA GLU A 22 7.16 10.63 26.84
C GLU A 22 8.36 9.92 26.17
N ASP A 23 8.21 8.65 25.78
CA ASP A 23 9.28 7.87 25.15
C ASP A 23 9.30 8.04 23.61
N ILE A 24 8.21 8.55 23.01
CA ILE A 24 8.05 8.61 21.55
C ILE A 24 9.12 9.45 20.87
N ALA A 25 9.48 10.59 21.44
CA ALA A 25 10.46 11.49 20.84
C ALA A 25 11.83 10.81 20.70
N ASP A 26 12.30 10.16 21.77
CA ASP A 26 13.58 9.46 21.80
C ASP A 26 13.57 8.21 20.90
N LEU A 27 12.46 7.45 20.90
CA LEU A 27 12.30 6.29 20.02
C LEU A 27 12.32 6.68 18.54
N MET A 28 11.62 7.74 18.16
CA MET A 28 11.61 8.27 16.80
C MET A 28 12.98 8.79 16.39
N GLU A 29 13.70 9.49 17.29
CA GLU A 29 15.07 9.92 17.02
C GLU A 29 16.00 8.72 16.80
N GLY A 30 15.88 7.67 17.61
CA GLY A 30 16.62 6.42 17.47
C GLY A 30 16.36 5.71 16.15
N LEU A 31 15.08 5.62 15.74
CA LEU A 31 14.68 5.05 14.46
C LEU A 31 15.28 5.83 13.28
N LEU A 32 15.19 7.17 13.31
CA LEU A 32 15.74 8.02 12.26
C LEU A 32 17.26 7.93 12.17
N LYS A 33 17.99 7.96 13.30
CA LYS A 33 19.44 7.76 13.34
C LYS A 33 19.84 6.39 12.77
N SER A 34 19.09 5.35 13.11
CA SER A 34 19.32 3.99 12.59
C SER A 34 19.08 3.92 11.08
N ALA A 35 17.99 4.51 10.59
CA ALA A 35 17.66 4.59 9.17
C ALA A 35 18.72 5.35 8.37
N LEU A 36 19.21 6.49 8.86
CA LEU A 36 20.28 7.25 8.20
C LEU A 36 21.59 6.46 8.09
N ARG A 37 21.94 5.68 9.12
CA ARG A 37 23.09 4.77 9.08
C ARG A 37 22.89 3.66 8.05
N MET A 38 21.71 3.03 8.04
CA MET A 38 21.37 1.98 7.07
C MET A 38 21.37 2.50 5.63
N PHE A 39 20.81 3.69 5.37
CA PHE A 39 20.85 4.33 4.04
C PHE A 39 22.25 4.63 3.53
N SER A 40 23.22 4.82 4.44
CA SER A 40 24.62 5.08 4.11
C SER A 40 25.48 3.81 4.06
N SER A 41 24.86 2.64 4.20
CA SER A 41 25.52 1.33 4.23
C SER A 41 25.21 0.51 2.97
N SER A 42 25.75 -0.71 2.90
CA SER A 42 25.43 -1.69 1.85
C SER A 42 24.30 -2.66 2.26
N MET A 43 23.46 -2.26 3.22
CA MET A 43 22.34 -3.09 3.68
C MET A 43 21.25 -3.17 2.61
N ASP A 44 20.60 -4.33 2.52
CA ASP A 44 19.57 -4.59 1.52
C ASP A 44 18.36 -3.67 1.68
N ALA A 45 17.84 -3.17 0.55
CA ALA A 45 16.77 -2.17 0.54
C ALA A 45 15.47 -2.63 1.21
N ILE A 46 15.13 -3.92 1.12
CA ILE A 46 13.93 -4.49 1.72
C ILE A 46 14.11 -4.58 3.23
N VAL A 47 15.30 -4.94 3.71
CA VAL A 47 15.62 -4.91 5.14
C VAL A 47 15.51 -3.50 5.70
N VAL A 48 16.10 -2.50 5.04
CA VAL A 48 16.00 -1.10 5.47
C VAL A 48 14.53 -0.63 5.47
N ALA A 49 13.77 -0.98 4.44
CA ALA A 49 12.34 -0.66 4.34
C ALA A 49 11.55 -1.28 5.50
N SER A 50 11.81 -2.54 5.83
CA SER A 50 11.18 -3.24 6.94
C SER A 50 11.44 -2.55 8.27
N VAL A 51 12.71 -2.26 8.59
CA VAL A 51 13.06 -1.62 9.87
C VAL A 51 12.46 -0.22 9.97
N LEU A 52 12.62 0.63 8.95
CA LEU A 52 12.12 2.00 9.00
C LEU A 52 10.59 2.05 9.05
N SER A 53 9.91 1.31 8.17
CA SER A 53 8.46 1.39 8.05
C SER A 53 7.74 0.69 9.21
N PHE A 54 8.16 -0.51 9.61
CA PHE A 54 7.51 -1.23 10.71
C PHE A 54 7.94 -0.69 12.07
N GLY A 55 9.19 -0.26 12.23
CA GLY A 55 9.60 0.47 13.44
C GLY A 55 8.71 1.71 13.67
N PHE A 56 8.43 2.47 12.60
CA PHE A 56 7.51 3.60 12.66
C PHE A 56 6.08 3.19 13.04
N VAL A 57 5.51 2.15 12.38
CA VAL A 57 4.12 1.76 12.62
C VAL A 57 3.91 1.16 14.02
N PHE A 58 4.93 0.48 14.55
CA PHE A 58 4.93 -0.01 15.93
C PHE A 58 5.02 1.16 16.92
N MET A 59 5.85 2.16 16.67
CA MET A 59 5.89 3.34 17.55
C MET A 59 4.58 4.14 17.53
N HIS A 60 3.84 4.11 16.42
CA HIS A 60 2.53 4.74 16.24
C HIS A 60 2.44 6.19 16.80
N PRO A 61 3.34 7.09 16.37
CA PRO A 61 3.55 8.39 17.03
C PRO A 61 2.40 9.39 16.84
N PHE A 62 1.56 9.20 15.81
CA PHE A 62 0.46 10.12 15.51
C PHE A 62 -0.90 9.55 15.95
N TRP A 63 -1.89 10.44 16.07
CA TRP A 63 -3.28 10.04 16.33
C TRP A 63 -3.90 9.32 15.13
N ASP A 64 -3.63 9.80 13.92
CA ASP A 64 -4.08 9.22 12.66
C ASP A 64 -2.95 9.34 11.62
N GLY A 65 -3.00 8.53 10.56
CA GLY A 65 -2.09 8.59 9.43
C GLY A 65 -0.91 7.64 9.52
N ASN A 66 -0.72 6.93 10.64
CA ASN A 66 0.42 6.02 10.81
C ASN A 66 0.47 4.95 9.72
N GLY A 67 -0.65 4.31 9.38
CA GLY A 67 -0.70 3.33 8.28
C GLY A 67 -0.37 3.93 6.90
N ARG A 68 -0.74 5.20 6.65
CA ARG A 68 -0.43 5.90 5.39
C ARG A 68 1.07 6.22 5.31
N ILE A 69 1.64 6.73 6.40
CA ILE A 69 3.08 7.05 6.50
C ILE A 69 3.91 5.77 6.45
N HIS A 70 3.49 4.70 7.13
CA HIS A 70 4.12 3.38 7.06
C HIS A 70 4.29 2.90 5.61
N ARG A 71 3.19 2.88 4.84
CA ARG A 71 3.24 2.48 3.42
C ARG A 71 4.10 3.43 2.59
N PHE A 72 3.99 4.73 2.84
CA PHE A 72 4.86 5.71 2.18
C PHE A 72 6.34 5.45 2.47
N LEU A 73 6.72 5.11 3.70
CA LEU A 73 8.10 4.82 4.09
C LEU A 73 8.65 3.58 3.39
N ILE A 74 7.83 2.56 3.15
CA ILE A 74 8.22 1.40 2.34
C ILE A 74 8.62 1.87 0.93
N HIS A 75 7.72 2.57 0.23
CA HIS A 75 7.97 3.06 -1.13
C HIS A 75 9.14 4.03 -1.20
N TYR A 76 9.20 4.96 -0.25
CA TYR A 76 10.29 5.92 -0.13
C TYR A 76 11.63 5.21 0.00
N THR A 77 11.73 4.20 0.87
CA THR A 77 12.98 3.47 1.10
C THR A 77 13.41 2.69 -0.13
N LEU A 78 12.50 1.93 -0.75
CA LEU A 78 12.79 1.17 -1.96
C LEU A 78 13.23 2.09 -3.11
N SER A 79 12.56 3.22 -3.30
CA SER A 79 12.95 4.22 -4.30
C SER A 79 14.30 4.88 -3.97
N LYS A 80 14.50 5.29 -2.71
CA LYS A 80 15.73 5.96 -2.25
C LYS A 80 16.97 5.08 -2.45
N LEU A 81 16.82 3.78 -2.26
CA LEU A 81 17.87 2.77 -2.43
C LEU A 81 17.90 2.16 -3.84
N LYS A 82 17.14 2.73 -4.79
CA LYS A 82 17.12 2.33 -6.21
C LYS A 82 16.78 0.85 -6.42
N PHE A 83 15.89 0.32 -5.58
CA PHE A 83 15.39 -1.04 -5.73
C PHE A 83 14.57 -1.20 -7.02
N SER A 84 13.72 -0.21 -7.33
CA SER A 84 12.99 -0.12 -8.59
C SER A 84 13.56 0.96 -9.49
N SER A 85 13.39 0.82 -10.81
CA SER A 85 13.78 1.82 -11.79
C SER A 85 13.09 3.17 -11.53
N ASP A 86 13.79 4.27 -11.86
CA ASP A 86 13.25 5.61 -11.72
C ASP A 86 11.94 5.77 -12.48
N GLY A 87 10.94 6.39 -11.84
CA GLY A 87 9.61 6.61 -12.41
C GLY A 87 8.63 5.45 -12.28
N ILE A 88 9.07 4.28 -11.78
CA ILE A 88 8.19 3.15 -11.49
C ILE A 88 7.78 3.17 -10.02
N VAL A 89 6.47 3.20 -9.76
CA VAL A 89 5.92 2.97 -8.43
C VAL A 89 5.79 1.47 -8.22
N PHE A 90 6.68 0.88 -7.43
CA PHE A 90 6.67 -0.56 -7.15
C PHE A 90 5.44 -0.93 -6.29
N PRO A 91 4.44 -1.68 -6.78
CA PRO A 91 3.11 -1.75 -6.15
C PRO A 91 3.04 -2.71 -4.94
N VAL A 92 4.06 -2.77 -4.09
CA VAL A 92 4.13 -3.69 -2.93
C VAL A 92 2.95 -3.53 -1.96
N SER A 93 2.45 -2.31 -1.77
CA SER A 93 1.28 -2.07 -0.91
C SER A 93 -0.01 -2.69 -1.47
N ALA A 94 -0.11 -2.92 -2.78
CA ALA A 94 -1.25 -3.61 -3.36
C ALA A 94 -1.27 -5.08 -2.95
N VAL A 95 -0.09 -5.73 -2.92
CA VAL A 95 0.06 -7.10 -2.41
C VAL A 95 -0.28 -7.16 -0.92
N MET A 96 0.26 -6.25 -0.11
CA MET A 96 -0.04 -6.18 1.33
C MET A 96 -1.55 -6.02 1.58
N LEU A 97 -2.23 -5.19 0.80
CA LEU A 97 -3.68 -4.98 0.91
C LEU A 97 -4.47 -6.24 0.53
N ARG A 98 -4.10 -6.90 -0.57
CA ARG A 98 -4.70 -8.18 -0.99
C ARG A 98 -4.52 -9.26 0.08
N GLU A 99 -3.37 -9.26 0.74
CA GLU A 99 -2.97 -10.22 1.76
C GLU A 99 -3.07 -9.64 3.17
N HIS A 100 -4.14 -8.88 3.44
CA HIS A 100 -4.36 -8.22 4.73
C HIS A 100 -4.24 -9.19 5.92
N ARG A 101 -4.69 -10.43 5.79
CA ARG A 101 -4.54 -11.44 6.87
C ARG A 101 -3.08 -11.74 7.19
N GLU A 102 -2.20 -11.80 6.19
CA GLU A 102 -0.76 -11.99 6.43
C GLU A 102 -0.16 -10.75 7.08
N TYR A 103 -0.59 -9.57 6.62
CA TYR A 103 -0.15 -8.31 7.21
C TYR A 103 -0.52 -8.23 8.70
N ASP A 104 -1.76 -8.54 9.05
CA ASP A 104 -2.25 -8.56 10.43
C ASP A 104 -1.47 -9.58 11.26
N ARG A 105 -1.26 -10.80 10.74
CA ARG A 105 -0.43 -11.82 11.41
C ARG A 105 1.00 -11.35 11.71
N ILE A 106 1.60 -10.56 10.83
CA ILE A 106 2.95 -10.02 11.03
C ILE A 106 2.95 -8.91 12.07
N LEU A 107 1.94 -8.03 12.08
CA LEU A 107 1.80 -7.05 13.16
C LEU A 107 1.58 -7.74 14.52
N GLU A 108 0.74 -8.78 14.55
CA GLU A 108 0.45 -9.59 15.74
C GLU A 108 1.67 -10.35 16.26
N SER A 109 2.59 -10.75 15.39
CA SER A 109 3.86 -11.39 15.81
C SER A 109 4.68 -10.49 16.74
N PHE A 110 4.52 -9.17 16.63
CA PHE A 110 5.12 -8.19 17.53
C PHE A 110 4.18 -7.79 18.68
N SER A 111 2.91 -7.47 18.39
CA SER A 111 1.99 -6.92 19.38
C SER A 111 1.51 -7.93 20.42
N TYR A 112 1.27 -9.19 20.03
CA TYR A 112 0.71 -10.19 20.93
C TYR A 112 1.65 -10.52 22.10
N PRO A 113 2.95 -10.83 21.89
CA PRO A 113 3.86 -11.05 23.01
C PRO A 113 3.99 -9.81 23.91
N LEU A 114 3.97 -8.62 23.31
CA LEU A 114 4.11 -7.36 24.04
C LEU A 114 2.93 -7.10 24.98
N ASN A 115 1.70 -7.39 24.54
CA ASN A 115 0.50 -7.26 25.38
C ASN A 115 0.54 -8.18 26.60
N LEU A 116 1.30 -9.30 26.57
CA LEU A 116 1.49 -10.17 27.73
C LEU A 116 2.51 -9.62 28.74
N LEU A 117 3.39 -8.72 28.28
CA LEU A 117 4.44 -8.06 29.07
C LEU A 117 4.01 -6.70 29.63
N ILE A 118 3.09 -6.01 28.96
CA ILE A 118 2.53 -4.74 29.41
C ILE A 118 1.26 -5.01 30.23
N ARG A 119 1.42 -5.04 31.56
CA ARG A 119 0.38 -5.38 32.52
C ARG A 119 -0.07 -4.20 33.38
N ASP A 120 0.82 -3.24 33.57
CA ASP A 120 0.56 -2.08 34.44
C ASP A 120 0.11 -0.88 33.60
N TYR A 121 -1.18 -0.86 33.27
CA TYR A 121 -1.83 0.27 32.59
C TYR A 121 -3.23 0.49 33.14
N GLN A 122 -3.72 1.72 32.98
CA GLN A 122 -5.05 2.14 33.39
C GLN A 122 -5.80 2.72 32.19
N MET A 123 -7.11 2.51 32.16
CA MET A 123 -8.02 3.13 31.19
C MET A 123 -8.95 4.09 31.95
N ASN A 124 -9.06 5.33 31.49
CA ASN A 124 -9.99 6.29 32.09
C ASN A 124 -11.40 6.20 31.45
N GLU A 125 -12.35 6.99 31.96
CA GLU A 125 -13.75 7.03 31.48
C GLU A 125 -13.90 7.45 30.01
N ARG A 126 -12.84 8.02 29.41
CA ARG A 126 -12.81 8.43 27.99
C ARG A 126 -12.10 7.40 27.10
N SER A 127 -11.84 6.21 27.62
CA SER A 127 -11.09 5.17 26.91
C SER A 127 -9.68 5.62 26.53
N GLU A 128 -9.08 6.52 27.32
CA GLU A 128 -7.68 6.91 27.18
C GLU A 128 -6.81 6.05 28.09
N MET A 129 -5.76 5.45 27.50
CA MET A 129 -4.86 4.55 28.20
C MET A 129 -3.62 5.29 28.73
N THR A 130 -3.28 5.03 30.00
CA THR A 130 -2.02 5.43 30.64
C THR A 130 -1.24 4.19 31.04
N VAL A 131 -0.06 3.99 30.45
CA VAL A 131 0.86 2.90 30.81
C VAL A 131 1.78 3.38 31.93
N LEU A 132 1.82 2.64 33.04
CA LEU A 132 2.54 3.03 34.26
C LEU A 132 3.94 2.40 34.34
N GLN A 133 4.15 1.27 33.64
CA GLN A 133 5.45 0.62 33.55
C GLN A 133 6.36 1.26 32.49
N GLU A 134 7.67 1.18 32.73
CA GLU A 134 8.69 1.46 31.73
C GLU A 134 8.62 0.43 30.59
N THR A 135 8.42 0.90 29.35
CA THR A 135 8.24 0.02 28.18
C THR A 135 9.18 0.33 27.02
N SER A 136 10.00 1.39 27.13
CA SER A 136 10.79 1.91 26.01
C SER A 136 11.70 0.84 25.36
N ASP A 137 12.29 -0.06 26.14
CA ASP A 137 13.19 -1.09 25.63
C ASP A 137 12.51 -2.11 24.70
N TYR A 138 11.20 -2.35 24.87
CA TYR A 138 10.44 -3.24 23.99
C TYR A 138 10.34 -2.71 22.56
N TYR A 139 10.50 -1.39 22.38
CA TYR A 139 10.42 -0.73 21.08
C TYR A 139 11.79 -0.33 20.52
N LYS A 140 12.88 -0.49 21.30
CA LYS A 140 14.26 -0.19 20.86
C LYS A 140 14.92 -1.37 20.16
N TYR A 141 14.65 -2.59 20.61
CA TYR A 141 15.38 -3.79 20.21
C TYR A 141 14.46 -4.82 19.54
N ILE A 142 13.71 -4.35 18.55
CA ILE A 142 12.75 -5.18 17.80
C ILE A 142 13.52 -6.16 16.90
N ASP A 143 13.15 -7.44 16.95
CA ASP A 143 13.57 -8.42 15.95
C ASP A 143 12.73 -8.26 14.68
N PHE A 144 13.36 -7.77 13.62
CA PHE A 144 12.70 -7.53 12.34
C PHE A 144 12.73 -8.74 11.39
N THR A 145 13.20 -9.91 11.81
CA THR A 145 13.40 -11.07 10.91
C THR A 145 12.12 -11.46 10.19
N LEU A 146 11.03 -11.75 10.93
CA LEU A 146 9.74 -12.15 10.33
C LEU A 146 9.14 -11.05 9.44
N ILE A 147 9.36 -9.79 9.81
CA ILE A 147 8.88 -8.62 9.10
C ILE A 147 9.63 -8.43 7.78
N ALA A 148 10.95 -8.63 7.78
CA ALA A 148 11.76 -8.64 6.58
C ALA A 148 11.33 -9.77 5.64
N GLU A 149 11.22 -11.00 6.14
CA GLU A 149 10.74 -12.15 5.36
C GLU A 149 9.36 -11.91 4.75
N TYR A 150 8.44 -11.30 5.50
CA TYR A 150 7.13 -10.91 4.98
C TYR A 150 7.24 -9.92 3.83
N LEU A 151 8.02 -8.84 4.00
CA LEU A 151 8.15 -7.83 2.95
C LEU A 151 8.83 -8.41 1.71
N TYR A 152 9.80 -9.32 1.87
CA TYR A 152 10.37 -10.09 0.75
C TYR A 152 9.30 -10.89 0.01
N ARG A 153 8.41 -11.60 0.72
CA ARG A 153 7.29 -12.32 0.07
C ARG A 153 6.35 -11.37 -0.68
N CYS A 154 6.07 -10.19 -0.13
CA CYS A 154 5.28 -9.19 -0.85
C CYS A 154 5.97 -8.71 -2.13
N VAL A 155 7.27 -8.43 -2.05
CA VAL A 155 8.09 -8.02 -3.19
C VAL A 155 8.15 -9.11 -4.26
N GLU A 156 8.41 -10.36 -3.87
CA GLU A 156 8.45 -11.51 -4.77
C GLU A 156 7.12 -11.66 -5.53
N LYS A 157 5.99 -11.58 -4.83
CA LYS A 157 4.66 -11.61 -5.44
C LYS A 157 4.40 -10.41 -6.35
N THR A 158 4.85 -9.22 -5.97
CA THR A 158 4.75 -8.05 -6.84
C THR A 158 5.49 -8.30 -8.17
N ILE A 159 6.69 -8.88 -8.12
CA ILE A 159 7.49 -9.18 -9.31
C ILE A 159 6.81 -10.25 -10.17
N HIS A 160 6.45 -11.40 -9.59
CA HIS A 160 5.98 -12.57 -10.36
C HIS A 160 4.48 -12.59 -10.67
N THR A 161 3.70 -11.64 -10.14
CA THR A 161 2.25 -11.61 -10.35
C THR A 161 1.80 -10.26 -10.88
N ASP A 162 2.17 -9.18 -10.20
CA ASP A 162 1.57 -7.88 -10.49
C ASP A 162 2.27 -7.20 -11.67
N LEU A 163 3.61 -7.21 -11.70
CA LEU A 163 4.37 -6.64 -12.81
C LEU A 163 4.14 -7.40 -14.11
N ASP A 164 4.09 -8.73 -14.09
CA ASP A 164 3.80 -9.53 -15.29
C ASP A 164 2.42 -9.20 -15.87
N LYS A 165 1.39 -9.09 -15.01
CA LYS A 165 0.04 -8.69 -15.43
C LYS A 165 -0.01 -7.25 -15.93
N GLU A 166 0.74 -6.36 -15.32
CA GLU A 166 0.80 -4.95 -15.73
C GLU A 166 1.49 -4.80 -17.10
N LEU A 167 2.57 -5.54 -17.35
CA LEU A 167 3.23 -5.58 -18.66
C LEU A 167 2.31 -6.13 -19.75
N ASP A 168 1.62 -7.23 -19.47
CA ASP A 168 0.61 -7.80 -20.39
C ASP A 168 -0.51 -6.80 -20.67
N PHE A 169 -1.01 -6.13 -19.64
CA PHE A 169 -2.05 -5.11 -19.77
C PHE A 169 -1.59 -3.94 -20.64
N LEU A 170 -0.39 -3.39 -20.38
CA LEU A 170 0.18 -2.28 -21.14
C LEU A 170 0.38 -2.66 -22.61
N SER A 171 0.93 -3.85 -22.87
CA SER A 171 1.12 -4.35 -24.25
C SER A 171 -0.20 -4.47 -25.01
N ARG A 172 -1.24 -5.03 -24.37
CA ARG A 172 -2.59 -5.11 -24.97
C ARG A 172 -3.20 -3.72 -25.18
N TYR A 173 -3.03 -2.82 -24.21
CA TYR A 173 -3.55 -1.46 -24.29
C TYR A 173 -2.92 -0.69 -25.47
N ASP A 174 -1.60 -0.79 -25.65
CA ASP A 174 -0.89 -0.17 -26.78
C ASP A 174 -1.37 -0.72 -28.12
N LYS A 175 -1.61 -2.04 -28.21
CA LYS A 175 -2.17 -2.67 -29.42
C LYS A 175 -3.59 -2.19 -29.72
N ILE A 176 -4.45 -2.11 -28.69
CA ILE A 176 -5.81 -1.57 -28.82
C ILE A 176 -5.73 -0.12 -29.29
N LYS A 177 -4.93 0.71 -28.62
CA LYS A 177 -4.75 2.14 -28.92
C LYS A 177 -4.29 2.34 -30.36
N SER A 178 -3.29 1.59 -30.82
CA SER A 178 -2.82 1.63 -32.20
C SER A 178 -3.91 1.23 -33.20
N THR A 179 -4.73 0.22 -32.88
CA THR A 179 -5.80 -0.24 -33.78
C THR A 179 -6.92 0.79 -33.87
N VAL A 180 -7.37 1.31 -32.72
CA VAL A 180 -8.43 2.34 -32.67
C VAL A 180 -7.98 3.62 -33.38
N LYS A 181 -6.71 4.01 -33.26
CA LYS A 181 -6.15 5.20 -33.92
C LYS A 181 -6.10 5.06 -35.46
N GLN A 182 -6.15 3.84 -35.99
CA GLN A 182 -6.31 3.60 -37.44
C GLN A 182 -7.77 3.66 -37.89
N LEU A 183 -8.72 3.49 -36.97
CA LEU A 183 -10.16 3.49 -37.26
C LEU A 183 -10.78 4.89 -37.16
N VAL A 184 -10.29 5.71 -36.22
CA VAL A 184 -10.84 7.04 -35.95
C VAL A 184 -9.74 8.06 -35.71
N ASP A 185 -9.96 9.29 -36.17
CA ASP A 185 -9.08 10.42 -35.92
C ASP A 185 -9.55 11.16 -34.65
N LEU A 186 -8.96 10.78 -33.51
CA LEU A 186 -9.21 11.39 -32.21
C LEU A 186 -7.89 11.78 -31.54
N PRO A 187 -7.85 12.89 -30.79
CA PRO A 187 -6.74 13.20 -29.90
C PRO A 187 -6.50 12.05 -28.90
N ASP A 188 -5.23 11.78 -28.56
CA ASP A 188 -4.87 10.62 -27.71
C ASP A 188 -5.64 10.59 -26.38
N ARG A 189 -5.92 11.75 -25.78
CA ARG A 189 -6.68 11.85 -24.53
C ARG A 189 -8.14 11.38 -24.68
N GLU A 190 -8.79 11.70 -25.80
CA GLU A 190 -10.18 11.30 -26.06
C GLU A 190 -10.25 9.81 -26.41
N LEU A 191 -9.25 9.32 -27.13
CA LEU A 191 -9.09 7.91 -27.46
C LEU A 191 -8.85 7.06 -26.19
N ASP A 192 -8.00 7.53 -25.26
CA ASP A 192 -7.78 6.87 -23.97
C ASP A 192 -9.04 6.88 -23.09
N LEU A 193 -9.87 7.92 -23.18
CA LEU A 193 -11.15 7.99 -22.49
C LEU A 193 -12.16 7.02 -23.11
N LEU A 194 -12.23 6.93 -24.43
CA LEU A 194 -13.11 6.03 -25.17
C LEU A 194 -12.81 4.57 -24.82
N ILE A 195 -11.54 4.15 -24.93
CA ILE A 195 -11.10 2.79 -24.60
C ILE A 195 -11.47 2.45 -23.16
N ARG A 196 -11.18 3.34 -22.19
CA ARG A 196 -11.56 3.13 -20.78
C ARG A 196 -13.05 2.99 -20.59
N CYS A 197 -13.86 3.81 -21.27
CA CYS A 197 -15.32 3.75 -21.13
C CYS A 197 -15.89 2.42 -21.63
N ILE A 198 -15.35 1.88 -22.72
CA ILE A 198 -15.75 0.60 -23.30
C ILE A 198 -15.30 -0.56 -22.40
N GLN A 199 -14.03 -0.57 -21.97
CA GLN A 199 -13.50 -1.61 -21.08
C GLN A 199 -14.23 -1.67 -19.73
N GLN A 200 -14.55 -0.51 -19.13
CA GLN A 200 -15.32 -0.44 -17.87
C GLN A 200 -16.75 -0.96 -18.00
N ASN A 201 -17.30 -0.99 -19.21
CA ASN A 201 -18.68 -1.39 -19.48
C ASN A 201 -18.72 -2.67 -20.33
N GLN A 202 -17.87 -3.65 -19.96
CA GLN A 202 -17.84 -5.00 -20.53
C GLN A 202 -17.74 -5.03 -22.07
N GLY A 203 -16.96 -4.12 -22.65
CA GLY A 203 -16.71 -4.12 -24.09
C GLY A 203 -17.72 -3.31 -24.91
N LEU A 204 -18.61 -2.54 -24.28
CA LEU A 204 -19.62 -1.73 -24.96
C LEU A 204 -19.60 -0.27 -24.49
N LEU A 205 -19.83 0.68 -25.40
CA LEU A 205 -19.99 2.09 -25.06
C LEU A 205 -21.43 2.36 -24.63
N SER A 206 -21.62 2.88 -23.41
CA SER A 206 -22.97 3.21 -22.95
C SER A 206 -23.57 4.38 -23.73
N LYS A 207 -24.87 4.29 -24.04
CA LYS A 207 -25.60 5.33 -24.81
C LYS A 207 -25.43 6.73 -24.21
N ARG A 208 -25.49 6.83 -22.87
CA ARG A 208 -25.28 8.10 -22.15
C ARG A 208 -23.89 8.69 -22.39
N LYS A 209 -22.82 7.88 -22.32
CA LYS A 209 -21.44 8.35 -22.55
C LYS A 209 -21.20 8.68 -24.01
N ARG A 210 -21.80 7.90 -24.91
CA ARG A 210 -21.80 8.19 -26.35
C ARG A 210 -22.40 9.56 -26.63
N ASP A 211 -23.63 9.80 -26.19
CA ASP A 211 -24.34 11.05 -26.46
C ASP A 211 -23.63 12.26 -25.82
N ALA A 212 -23.01 12.06 -24.66
CA ALA A 212 -22.32 13.13 -23.93
C ALA A 212 -20.95 13.50 -24.52
N TRP A 213 -20.14 12.52 -24.92
CA TRP A 213 -18.71 12.73 -25.22
C TRP A 213 -18.25 12.21 -26.59
N PHE A 214 -19.02 11.33 -27.23
CA PHE A 214 -18.62 10.63 -28.46
C PHE A 214 -19.71 10.70 -29.54
N SER A 215 -20.50 11.76 -29.57
CA SER A 215 -21.62 11.94 -30.51
C SER A 215 -21.16 12.16 -31.94
N MET A 216 -19.89 12.55 -32.14
CA MET A 216 -19.24 12.66 -33.45
C MET A 216 -18.95 11.31 -34.11
N LEU A 217 -18.94 10.21 -33.36
CA LEU A 217 -18.66 8.87 -33.89
C LEU A 217 -19.93 8.20 -34.43
N SER A 218 -19.84 7.64 -35.63
CA SER A 218 -20.91 6.87 -36.26
C SER A 218 -21.14 5.52 -35.56
N ASP A 219 -22.33 4.93 -35.74
CA ASP A 219 -22.64 3.57 -35.26
C ASP A 219 -21.62 2.54 -35.76
N LYS A 220 -21.15 2.72 -37.00
CA LYS A 220 -20.19 1.81 -37.64
C LYS A 220 -18.82 1.91 -36.99
N GLU A 221 -18.33 3.11 -36.72
CA GLU A 221 -17.04 3.32 -36.06
C GLU A 221 -17.05 2.78 -34.64
N ILE A 222 -18.10 3.07 -33.86
CA ILE A 222 -18.21 2.55 -32.49
C ILE A 222 -18.21 1.03 -32.48
N LYS A 223 -18.97 0.39 -33.37
CA LYS A 223 -18.99 -1.07 -33.46
C LYS A 223 -17.62 -1.66 -33.81
N LEU A 224 -16.90 -1.06 -34.77
CA LEU A 224 -15.55 -1.49 -35.12
C LEU A 224 -14.56 -1.35 -33.96
N ILE A 225 -14.70 -0.28 -33.16
CA ILE A 225 -13.87 -0.03 -31.98
C ILE A 225 -14.19 -1.03 -30.87
N GLU A 226 -15.47 -1.28 -30.59
CA GLU A 226 -15.93 -2.29 -29.62
C GLU A 226 -15.41 -3.68 -30.02
N ASP A 227 -15.56 -4.07 -31.28
CA ASP A 227 -15.06 -5.35 -31.81
C ASP A 227 -13.52 -5.44 -31.69
N ALA A 228 -12.78 -4.38 -32.03
CA ALA A 228 -11.32 -4.35 -31.91
C ALA A 228 -10.85 -4.49 -30.45
N ILE A 229 -11.53 -3.84 -29.51
CA ILE A 229 -11.25 -3.95 -28.07
C ILE A 229 -11.53 -5.37 -27.58
N ASN A 230 -12.67 -5.95 -27.96
CA ASN A 230 -13.08 -7.28 -27.50
C ASN A 230 -12.18 -8.41 -28.03
N ASN A 231 -11.76 -8.32 -29.30
CA ASN A 231 -10.87 -9.30 -29.94
C ASN A 231 -9.41 -9.24 -29.42
N THR A 232 -9.01 -8.12 -28.83
CA THR A 232 -7.65 -7.94 -28.27
C THR A 232 -7.62 -8.21 -26.76
N SER A 233 -8.79 -8.26 -26.11
CA SER A 233 -8.95 -8.50 -24.68
C SER A 233 -9.02 -10.00 -24.32
N THR A 234 -9.17 -10.88 -25.32
CA THR A 234 -9.10 -12.35 -25.18
C THR A 234 -7.66 -12.84 -25.27
#